data_AF-A0A7C7A6M7-F1
#
_entry.id   AF-A0A7C7A6M7-F1
#
_cell.length_a   1.000
_cell.length_b   1.000
_cell.length_c   1.000
_cell.angle_alpha   90.00
_cell.angle_beta   90.00
_cell.angle_gamma   90.00
#
_symmetry.space_group_name_H-M   'P 1'
#
loop_
_entity.id
_entity.type
_entity.pdbx_description
1 polymer ?
#
loop_
_entity_poly.entity_id
_entity_poly.type
_entity_poly.pdbx_seq_one_letter_code
_entity_poly.pdbx_strand_id
1 'polypeptide(L)'
;MPALLTHYICGDEVVKTIDVSEVINVINSHRNMFNLGTQGPDFFFYHNAWPWSKGESLYQIGVKLHFEKVKAFFDNALDVIDKAEGEEREKLQAYLYGYVCHYSLDLHTHPYIFYKTGFVVDENEDKRKFDANHRRFEAELDVIMA
;
A
#
# COMPACT_ATOMS: atom_id res chain seq x y z
N MET A 1 7.83 -1.89 0.73
CA MET A 1 7.07 -0.65 0.63
C MET A 1 8.01 0.52 0.75
N PRO A 2 8.32 1.28 -0.31
CA PRO A 2 8.58 2.72 -0.11
C PRO A 2 7.65 3.26 0.98
N ALA A 3 8.12 4.14 1.87
CA ALA A 3 7.29 4.49 3.02
C ALA A 3 6.05 5.33 2.60
N LEU A 4 5.41 5.99 3.57
CA LEU A 4 4.11 6.64 3.41
C LEU A 4 4.02 7.57 2.17
N LEU A 5 5.08 8.32 1.88
CA LEU A 5 5.04 9.43 0.94
C LEU A 5 5.22 8.98 -0.52
N THR A 6 6.13 8.05 -0.79
CA THR A 6 6.40 7.61 -2.16
C THR A 6 5.16 6.97 -2.80
N HIS A 7 4.34 6.27 -2.02
CA HIS A 7 3.06 5.73 -2.49
C HIS A 7 2.06 6.81 -2.87
N TYR A 8 1.94 7.84 -2.03
CA TYR A 8 1.09 8.99 -2.30
C TYR A 8 1.54 9.71 -3.59
N ILE A 9 2.84 9.99 -3.71
CA ILE A 9 3.42 10.63 -4.91
C ILE A 9 3.17 9.77 -6.15
N CYS A 10 3.36 8.46 -6.07
CA CYS A 10 3.07 7.55 -7.19
C CYS A 10 1.62 7.65 -7.64
N GLY A 11 0.66 7.64 -6.70
CA GLY A 11 -0.76 7.83 -7.01
C GLY A 11 -1.03 9.17 -7.69
N ASP A 12 -0.42 10.25 -7.19
CA ASP A 12 -0.55 11.60 -7.77
C ASP A 12 0.00 11.67 -9.20
N GLU A 13 1.14 11.04 -9.48
CA GLU A 13 1.71 10.96 -10.82
C GLU A 13 0.84 10.11 -11.76
N VAL A 14 0.30 8.97 -11.28
CA VAL A 14 -0.60 8.14 -12.08
C VAL A 14 -1.84 8.93 -12.50
N VAL A 15 -2.46 9.70 -11.60
CA VAL A 15 -3.64 10.53 -11.92
C VAL A 15 -3.38 11.51 -13.05
N LYS A 16 -2.16 12.07 -13.17
CA LYS A 16 -1.78 13.00 -14.25
C LYS A 16 -1.69 12.32 -15.62
N THR A 17 -1.59 11.00 -15.66
CA THR A 17 -1.42 10.21 -16.90
C THR A 17 -2.71 9.55 -17.39
N ILE A 18 -3.75 9.49 -16.56
CA ILE A 18 -5.04 8.89 -16.92
C ILE A 18 -5.81 9.87 -17.81
N ASP A 19 -6.43 9.37 -18.88
CA ASP A 19 -7.30 10.14 -19.80
C ASP A 19 -8.75 9.60 -19.81
N VAL A 20 -9.19 9.08 -18.67
CA VAL A 20 -10.55 8.56 -18.47
C VAL A 20 -11.26 9.48 -17.50
N SER A 21 -12.10 10.36 -18.04
CA SER A 21 -12.76 11.44 -17.29
C SER A 21 -13.58 10.92 -16.11
N GLU A 22 -14.26 9.79 -16.26
CA GLU A 22 -15.05 9.16 -15.19
C GLU A 22 -14.17 8.74 -14.00
N VAL A 23 -13.01 8.14 -14.27
CA VAL A 23 -12.06 7.73 -13.23
C VAL A 23 -11.50 8.95 -12.51
N ILE A 24 -11.09 9.98 -13.26
CA ILE A 24 -10.57 11.23 -12.69
C ILE A 24 -11.62 11.91 -11.82
N ASN A 25 -12.89 11.94 -12.25
CA ASN A 25 -13.98 12.53 -11.49
C ASN A 25 -14.21 11.79 -10.17
N VAL A 26 -14.20 10.46 -10.18
CA VAL A 26 -14.32 9.64 -8.95
C VAL A 26 -13.14 9.90 -8.01
N ILE A 27 -11.90 9.89 -8.52
CA ILE A 27 -10.70 10.13 -7.73
C ILE A 27 -10.72 11.53 -7.10
N ASN A 28 -11.08 12.56 -7.86
CA ASN A 28 -11.10 13.93 -7.36
C ASN A 28 -12.23 14.16 -6.36
N SER A 29 -13.41 13.58 -6.59
CA SER A 29 -14.56 13.69 -5.69
C SER A 29 -14.31 12.98 -4.36
N HIS A 30 -13.56 11.87 -4.38
CA HIS A 30 -13.26 11.05 -3.21
C HIS A 30 -11.75 10.95 -2.94
N ARG A 31 -11.03 12.08 -3.04
CA ARG A 31 -9.56 12.09 -3.00
C ARG A 31 -8.96 11.48 -1.74
N ASN A 32 -9.61 11.65 -0.59
CA ASN A 32 -9.15 11.03 0.66
C ASN A 32 -9.22 9.50 0.59
N MET A 33 -10.24 8.93 -0.06
CA MET A 33 -10.35 7.48 -0.24
C MET A 33 -9.28 6.96 -1.19
N PHE A 34 -9.03 7.68 -2.30
CA PHE A 34 -7.91 7.36 -3.20
C PHE A 34 -6.57 7.40 -2.48
N ASN A 35 -6.28 8.49 -1.75
CA ASN A 35 -5.03 8.64 -1.00
C ASN A 35 -4.88 7.54 0.06
N LEU A 36 -5.95 7.19 0.78
CA LEU A 36 -5.95 6.06 1.70
C LEU A 36 -5.64 4.75 0.96
N GLY A 37 -6.24 4.55 -0.21
CA GLY A 37 -5.96 3.42 -1.09
C GLY A 37 -4.49 3.34 -1.51
N THR A 38 -3.82 4.46 -1.80
CA THR A 38 -2.37 4.45 -2.14
C THR A 38 -1.49 3.87 -1.03
N GLN A 39 -1.97 3.93 0.22
CA GLN A 39 -1.27 3.31 1.35
C GLN A 39 -1.51 1.79 1.43
N GLY A 40 -2.46 1.25 0.66
CA GLY A 40 -2.76 -0.17 0.63
C GLY A 40 -3.04 -0.71 2.03
N PRO A 41 -2.55 -1.91 2.40
CA PRO A 41 -2.73 -2.47 3.73
C PRO A 41 -1.64 -2.01 4.74
N ASP A 42 -0.75 -1.08 4.40
CA ASP A 42 0.39 -0.72 5.27
C ASP A 42 0.00 -0.06 6.58
N PHE A 43 -1.14 0.62 6.61
CA PHE A 43 -1.64 1.23 7.83
C PHE A 43 -1.81 0.19 8.96
N PHE A 44 -2.02 -1.10 8.64
CA PHE A 44 -2.08 -2.17 9.65
C PHE A 44 -0.75 -2.40 10.36
N PHE A 45 0.39 -2.08 9.75
CA PHE A 45 1.71 -2.22 10.38
C PHE A 45 1.93 -1.20 11.52
N TYR A 46 1.18 -0.10 11.51
CA TYR A 46 1.25 0.95 12.52
C TYR A 46 0.20 0.76 13.63
N HIS A 47 -0.71 -0.20 13.51
CA HIS A 47 -1.71 -0.49 14.53
C HIS A 47 -1.05 -1.08 15.79
N ASN A 48 -1.20 -0.40 16.92
CA ASN A 48 -0.58 -0.76 18.19
C ASN A 48 0.95 -0.92 18.12
N ALA A 49 1.63 -0.11 17.30
CA ALA A 49 3.07 -0.22 17.09
C ALA A 49 3.94 0.26 18.26
N TRP A 50 3.40 1.07 19.18
CA TRP A 50 4.18 1.56 20.33
C TRP A 50 4.41 0.46 21.36
N PRO A 51 5.58 0.43 22.04
CA PRO A 51 5.89 -0.58 23.07
C PRO A 51 4.88 -0.64 24.23
N TRP A 52 4.15 0.45 24.48
CA TRP A 52 3.14 0.57 25.53
C TRP A 52 1.70 0.41 25.02
N SER A 53 1.51 0.07 23.74
CA SER A 53 0.17 -0.19 23.19
C SER A 53 -0.45 -1.41 23.86
N LYS A 54 -1.75 -1.37 24.13
CA LYS A 54 -2.50 -2.50 24.71
C LYS A 54 -3.31 -3.20 23.62
N GLY A 55 -3.42 -4.52 23.72
CA GLY A 55 -4.19 -5.35 22.79
C GLY A 55 -3.35 -5.93 21.66
N GLU A 56 -3.97 -6.79 20.86
CA GLU A 56 -3.31 -7.45 19.73
C GLU A 56 -3.07 -6.45 18.59
N SER A 57 -1.92 -6.56 17.91
CA SER A 57 -1.63 -5.75 16.72
C SER A 57 -2.28 -6.37 15.49
N LEU A 58 -2.77 -5.52 14.58
CA LEU A 58 -3.29 -5.97 13.28
C LEU A 58 -2.18 -6.20 12.24
N TYR A 59 -0.91 -6.14 12.65
CA TYR A 59 0.25 -6.37 11.78
C TYR A 59 0.10 -7.61 10.87
N GLN A 60 -0.38 -8.72 11.43
CA GLN A 60 -0.55 -9.98 10.67
C GLN A 60 -1.63 -9.87 9.58
N ILE A 61 -2.62 -9.00 9.73
CA ILE A 61 -3.59 -8.71 8.66
C ILE A 61 -2.88 -8.00 7.51
N GLY A 62 -2.05 -6.99 7.80
CA GLY A 62 -1.24 -6.31 6.80
C GLY A 62 -0.34 -7.27 6.02
N VAL A 63 0.35 -8.17 6.73
CA VAL A 63 1.20 -9.21 6.10
C VAL A 63 0.37 -10.10 5.16
N LYS A 64 -0.79 -10.58 5.62
CA LYS A 64 -1.65 -11.44 4.80
C LYS A 64 -2.16 -10.74 3.55
N LEU A 65 -2.59 -9.48 3.67
CA LEU A 65 -3.08 -8.71 2.53
C LEU A 65 -1.99 -8.44 1.48
N HIS A 66 -0.73 -8.35 1.90
CA HIS A 66 0.41 -8.20 1.00
C HIS A 66 0.80 -9.48 0.25
N PHE A 67 0.80 -10.63 0.94
CA PHE A 67 1.44 -11.84 0.40
C PHE A 67 0.49 -13.00 0.12
N GLU A 68 -0.71 -13.00 0.72
CA GLU A 68 -1.64 -14.12 0.65
C GLU A 68 -2.90 -13.74 -0.12
N LYS A 69 -3.30 -14.61 -1.05
CA LYS A 69 -4.61 -14.53 -1.73
C LYS A 69 -4.92 -13.15 -2.32
N VAL A 70 -3.90 -12.43 -2.82
CA VAL A 70 -4.04 -11.10 -3.43
C VAL A 70 -5.16 -11.07 -4.48
N LYS A 71 -5.22 -12.07 -5.37
CA LYS A 71 -6.31 -12.20 -6.34
C LYS A 71 -7.68 -12.24 -5.67
N ALA A 72 -7.83 -13.03 -4.60
CA ALA A 72 -9.10 -13.13 -3.89
C ALA A 72 -9.47 -11.81 -3.22
N PHE A 73 -8.51 -11.01 -2.74
CA PHE A 73 -8.80 -9.66 -2.25
C PHE A 73 -9.42 -8.79 -3.35
N PHE A 74 -8.79 -8.73 -4.54
CA PHE A 74 -9.32 -7.94 -5.66
C PHE A 74 -10.67 -8.45 -6.16
N ASP A 75 -10.84 -9.78 -6.28
CA ASP A 75 -12.12 -10.38 -6.66
C ASP A 75 -13.24 -9.96 -5.68
N ASN A 76 -12.99 -10.06 -4.37
CA ASN A 76 -13.97 -9.65 -3.34
C ASN A 76 -14.21 -8.14 -3.35
N ALA A 77 -13.17 -7.31 -3.56
CA ALA A 77 -13.32 -5.86 -3.61
C ALA A 77 -14.22 -5.43 -4.78
N LEU A 78 -14.04 -6.05 -5.95
CA LEU A 78 -14.89 -5.81 -7.13
C LEU A 78 -16.33 -6.27 -6.87
N ASP A 79 -16.53 -7.45 -6.29
CA ASP A 79 -17.86 -7.96 -5.93
C ASP A 79 -18.61 -7.04 -4.96
N VAL A 80 -17.90 -6.41 -4.02
CA VAL A 80 -18.48 -5.44 -3.07
C VAL A 80 -18.82 -4.13 -3.78
N ILE A 81 -17.93 -3.62 -4.63
CA ILE A 81 -18.16 -2.41 -5.43
C ILE A 81 -19.38 -2.56 -6.34
N ASP A 82 -19.55 -3.72 -6.98
CA ASP A 82 -20.65 -3.96 -7.90
C ASP A 82 -22.02 -4.04 -7.20
N LYS A 83 -22.03 -4.33 -5.89
CA LYS A 83 -23.25 -4.34 -5.06
C LYS A 83 -23.53 -3.00 -4.38
N ALA A 84 -22.56 -2.09 -4.37
CA ALA A 84 -22.71 -0.76 -3.81
C ALA A 84 -23.38 0.19 -4.82
N GLU A 85 -24.05 1.22 -4.32
CA GLU A 85 -24.75 2.21 -5.15
C GLU A 85 -24.35 3.65 -4.77
N GLY A 86 -24.52 4.57 -5.72
CA GLY A 86 -24.29 6.00 -5.52
C GLY A 86 -22.90 6.33 -4.96
N GLU A 87 -22.86 7.24 -3.99
CA GLU A 87 -21.62 7.76 -3.39
C GLU A 87 -20.77 6.66 -2.72
N GLU A 88 -21.40 5.63 -2.15
CA GLU A 88 -20.66 4.53 -1.53
C GLU A 88 -19.84 3.76 -2.56
N ARG A 89 -20.43 3.47 -3.72
CA ARG A 89 -19.73 2.82 -4.83
C ARG A 89 -18.52 3.64 -5.28
N GLU A 90 -18.68 4.94 -5.44
CA GLU A 90 -17.59 5.83 -5.86
C GLU A 90 -16.45 5.90 -4.82
N LYS A 91 -16.77 5.92 -3.52
CA LYS A 91 -15.76 5.86 -2.45
C LYS A 91 -14.95 4.57 -2.49
N LEU A 92 -15.62 3.44 -2.68
CA LEU A 92 -14.98 2.13 -2.78
C LEU A 92 -14.12 2.03 -4.05
N GLN A 93 -14.60 2.57 -5.18
CA GLN A 93 -13.83 2.67 -6.42
C GLN A 93 -12.58 3.52 -6.23
N ALA A 94 -12.70 4.71 -5.65
CA ALA A 94 -11.57 5.59 -5.39
C ALA A 94 -10.52 4.90 -4.51
N TYR A 95 -10.94 4.23 -3.43
CA TYR A 95 -10.05 3.42 -2.61
C TYR A 95 -9.35 2.31 -3.40
N LEU A 96 -10.09 1.55 -4.21
CA LEU A 96 -9.51 0.47 -5.00
C LEU A 96 -8.53 0.99 -6.06
N TYR A 97 -8.80 2.14 -6.69
CA TYR A 97 -7.87 2.77 -7.63
C TYR A 97 -6.54 3.14 -6.96
N GLY A 98 -6.58 3.70 -5.74
CA GLY A 98 -5.39 3.93 -4.95
C GLY A 98 -4.66 2.63 -4.60
N TYR A 99 -5.41 1.60 -4.21
CA TYR A 99 -4.87 0.29 -3.85
C TYR A 99 -4.16 -0.41 -5.03
N VAL A 100 -4.67 -0.24 -6.25
CA VAL A 100 -3.99 -0.71 -7.46
C VAL A 100 -2.66 0.02 -7.66
N CYS A 101 -2.60 1.32 -7.42
CA CYS A 101 -1.34 2.08 -7.49
C CYS A 101 -0.33 1.56 -6.46
N HIS A 102 -0.78 1.35 -5.22
CA HIS A 102 0.01 0.75 -4.16
C HIS A 102 0.62 -0.58 -4.57
N TYR A 103 -0.24 -1.54 -4.93
CA TYR A 103 0.17 -2.90 -5.27
C TYR A 103 1.12 -2.91 -6.47
N SER A 104 0.84 -2.07 -7.48
CA SER A 104 1.69 -1.92 -8.65
C SER A 104 3.08 -1.39 -8.30
N LEU A 105 3.17 -0.35 -7.47
CA LEU A 105 4.46 0.21 -7.07
C LEU A 105 5.28 -0.81 -6.30
N ASP A 106 4.65 -1.52 -5.38
CA ASP A 106 5.30 -2.52 -4.55
C ASP A 106 5.89 -3.67 -5.35
N LEU A 107 5.11 -4.22 -6.29
CA LEU A 107 5.54 -5.29 -7.18
C LEU A 107 6.82 -4.93 -7.95
N HIS A 108 6.95 -3.66 -8.38
CA HIS A 108 8.09 -3.21 -9.18
C HIS A 108 9.28 -2.73 -8.35
N THR A 109 9.05 -2.18 -7.15
CA THR A 109 10.11 -1.57 -6.34
C THR A 109 10.76 -2.54 -5.36
N HIS A 110 10.04 -3.54 -4.85
CA HIS A 110 10.61 -4.48 -3.87
C HIS A 110 11.85 -5.21 -4.38
N PRO A 111 11.93 -5.71 -5.63
CA PRO A 111 13.15 -6.35 -6.12
C PRO A 111 14.38 -5.42 -6.03
N TYR A 112 14.20 -4.14 -6.32
CA TYR A 112 15.27 -3.14 -6.21
C TYR A 112 15.63 -2.85 -4.75
N ILE A 113 14.64 -2.72 -3.87
CA ILE A 113 14.87 -2.49 -2.44
C ILE A 113 15.63 -3.69 -1.84
N PHE A 114 15.16 -4.92 -2.07
CA PHE A 114 15.84 -6.14 -1.60
C PHE A 114 17.26 -6.27 -2.16
N TYR A 115 17.48 -5.87 -3.42
CA TYR A 115 18.83 -5.83 -3.99
C TYR A 115 19.75 -4.87 -3.22
N LYS A 116 19.22 -3.74 -2.74
CA LYS A 116 19.98 -2.73 -1.98
C LYS A 116 20.16 -3.08 -0.50
N THR A 117 19.17 -3.71 0.11
CA THR A 117 19.09 -3.91 1.57
C THR A 117 19.49 -5.32 2.00
N GLY A 118 19.46 -6.27 1.07
CA GLY A 118 19.67 -7.69 1.31
C GLY A 118 18.43 -8.38 1.85
N PHE A 119 18.51 -9.70 1.96
CA PHE A 119 17.49 -10.56 2.56
C PHE A 119 18.16 -11.80 3.15
N VAL A 120 17.46 -12.49 4.04
CA VAL A 120 17.97 -13.70 4.70
C VAL A 120 18.14 -14.82 3.68
N VAL A 121 19.35 -15.38 3.60
CA VAL A 121 19.67 -16.55 2.76
C VAL A 121 19.95 -17.78 3.62
N ASP A 122 20.57 -17.58 4.79
CA ASP A 122 20.85 -18.62 5.78
C ASP A 122 19.99 -18.40 7.05
N GLU A 123 19.39 -19.47 7.57
CA GLU A 123 18.53 -19.44 8.76
C GLU A 123 19.24 -18.96 10.04
N ASN A 124 20.58 -18.98 10.06
CA ASN A 124 21.40 -18.47 11.16
C ASN A 124 21.61 -16.94 11.11
N GLU A 125 21.23 -16.28 10.01
CA GLU A 125 21.36 -14.82 9.90
C GLU A 125 20.29 -14.09 10.73
N ASP A 126 20.67 -12.95 11.31
CA ASP A 126 19.72 -12.11 12.03
C ASP A 126 18.79 -11.38 11.04
N LYS A 127 17.59 -11.95 10.84
CA LYS A 127 16.52 -11.36 10.03
C LYS A 127 16.23 -9.90 10.41
N ARG A 128 16.34 -9.53 11.69
CA ARG A 128 16.00 -8.18 12.16
C ARG A 128 16.90 -7.11 11.55
N LYS A 129 18.15 -7.46 11.24
CA LYS A 129 19.09 -6.57 10.56
C LYS A 129 18.60 -6.20 9.16
N PHE A 130 18.16 -7.20 8.39
CA PHE A 130 17.64 -6.98 7.04
C PHE A 130 16.32 -6.21 7.08
N ASP A 131 15.39 -6.58 7.96
CA ASP A 131 14.12 -5.87 8.14
C ASP A 131 14.35 -4.39 8.51
N ALA A 132 15.34 -4.10 9.38
CA ALA A 132 15.69 -2.73 9.77
C ALA A 132 16.31 -1.92 8.61
N ASN A 133 17.26 -2.51 7.88
CA ASN A 133 17.86 -1.88 6.70
C ASN A 133 16.82 -1.61 5.61
N HIS A 134 15.91 -2.56 5.41
CA HIS A 134 14.81 -2.48 4.47
C HIS A 134 13.92 -1.27 4.75
N ARG A 135 13.38 -1.17 5.98
CA ARG A 135 12.55 -0.04 6.40
C ARG A 135 13.29 1.30 6.37
N ARG A 136 14.58 1.29 6.72
CA ARG A 136 15.40 2.50 6.66
C ARG A 136 15.55 3.00 5.23
N PHE A 137 15.86 2.11 4.29
CA PHE A 137 16.03 2.48 2.88
C PHE A 137 14.72 3.01 2.29
N GLU A 138 13.59 2.40 2.66
CA GLU A 138 12.25 2.87 2.27
C GLU A 138 11.95 4.28 2.79
N ALA A 139 12.34 4.60 4.02
CA ALA A 139 12.22 5.95 4.57
C ALA A 139 13.18 6.95 3.90
N GLU A 140 14.38 6.52 3.51
CA GLU A 140 15.32 7.36 2.76
C GLU A 140 14.80 7.67 1.35
N LEU A 141 14.13 6.71 0.69
CA LEU A 141 13.46 6.93 -0.59
C LEU A 141 12.36 8.00 -0.46
N ASP A 142 11.54 7.93 0.59
CA ASP A 142 10.52 8.96 0.86
C ASP A 142 11.14 10.36 0.96
N VAL A 143 12.28 10.51 1.64
CA VAL A 143 12.96 11.81 1.77
C VAL A 143 13.48 12.33 0.43
N ILE A 144 13.92 11.45 -0.47
CA ILE A 144 14.44 11.84 -1.79
C ILE A 144 13.31 12.24 -2.74
N MET A 145 12.14 11.62 -2.60
CA MET A 145 10.99 11.86 -3.47
C MET A 145 10.17 13.09 -3.06
N ALA A 146 10.28 13.54 -1.80
CA ALA A 146 9.59 14.71 -1.23
C ALA A 146 10.09 16.06 -1.78
#